data_AF-A0A545SY34-F1
#
_entry.id   AF-A0A545SY34-F1
#
_cell.length_a   1.000
_cell.length_b   1.000
_cell.length_c   1.000
_cell.angle_alpha   90.00
_cell.angle_beta   90.00
_cell.angle_gamma   90.00
#
_symmetry.space_group_name_H-M   'P 1'
#
loop_
_entity.id
_entity.type
_entity.pdbx_description
1 polymer ?
#
loop_
_entity_poly.entity_id
_entity_poly.type
_entity_poly.pdbx_seq_one_letter_code
_entity_poly.pdbx_strand_id
1 'polypeptide(L)'
;MSRRLPRSLLQKFSPFERLSINQLNTVQQYCKTVTVAAGHIVLRPRDTTQHQCFLVSGAIEVRLSFEQRTSFHQGSPECRRPLNHLLADHGFIRAQSNCKILMVESGVIDNLVVPGHPEAYGIADLSDQRRAEPADWTEAFLRSSLSRALAPRAAVELLRELEEVEVCRTQRVVTPQTGGDYFYILKQGRARVIFDIFGPQRGEFIDLRPGDYFGDESLVSQAQQNATVVMKTHGMLMRLGREQFDRLIRPALVNSIDTQKVSTLMDSGAKQIQKMDVRFSVETRSNRQRDRIDVPITHLRKRLKELQPRLTYIVGPENDCRSALGAYMLRRAGFDAYHLVSENKLTANS
;
A
#
# COMPACT_ATOMS: atom_id res chain seq x y z
N MET A 1 26.41 -17.07 11.82
CA MET A 1 25.02 -17.47 12.16
C MET A 1 24.38 -16.44 13.07
N SER A 2 23.58 -15.51 12.54
CA SER A 2 22.94 -14.46 13.35
C SER A 2 21.82 -15.06 14.18
N ARG A 3 22.01 -15.09 15.50
CA ARG A 3 21.04 -15.57 16.49
C ARG A 3 19.75 -14.74 16.32
N ARG A 4 18.63 -15.37 15.91
CA ARG A 4 17.34 -14.70 15.76
C ARG A 4 16.96 -14.00 17.06
N LEU A 5 16.58 -12.73 16.97
CA LEU A 5 16.15 -11.93 18.10
C LEU A 5 14.92 -12.59 18.76
N PRO A 6 14.83 -12.77 20.08
CA PRO A 6 13.65 -13.38 20.70
C PRO A 6 12.43 -12.45 20.63
N ARG A 7 11.24 -13.00 20.33
CA ARG A 7 9.98 -12.23 20.20
C ARG A 7 9.60 -11.52 21.50
N SER A 8 9.87 -12.19 22.62
CA SER A 8 9.64 -11.67 23.97
C SER A 8 10.45 -10.40 24.28
N LEU A 9 11.52 -10.13 23.52
CA LEU A 9 12.27 -8.88 23.65
C LEU A 9 11.56 -7.73 22.93
N LEU A 10 10.99 -7.95 21.74
CA LEU A 10 10.25 -6.92 21.01
C LEU A 10 9.01 -6.47 21.77
N GLN A 11 8.27 -7.41 22.37
CA GLN A 11 7.05 -7.14 23.12
C GLN A 11 7.25 -6.24 24.35
N LYS A 12 8.50 -5.97 24.77
CA LYS A 12 8.80 -5.03 25.86
C LYS A 12 8.73 -3.55 25.44
N PHE A 13 8.71 -3.28 24.13
CA PHE A 13 8.75 -1.93 23.58
C PHE A 13 7.45 -1.58 22.86
N SER A 14 7.06 -0.31 22.94
CA SER A 14 5.93 0.26 22.21
C SER A 14 6.39 0.67 20.80
N PRO A 15 5.64 0.36 19.73
CA PRO A 15 4.27 -0.20 19.72
C PRO A 15 4.17 -1.74 19.64
N PHE A 16 5.29 -2.46 19.74
CA PHE A 16 5.33 -3.91 19.50
C PHE A 16 4.58 -4.77 20.51
N GLU A 17 4.33 -4.23 21.71
CA GLU A 17 3.58 -4.90 22.80
C GLU A 17 2.20 -5.45 22.34
N ARG A 18 1.57 -4.84 21.33
CA ARG A 18 0.21 -5.19 20.85
C ARG A 18 0.20 -6.02 19.57
N LEU A 19 1.37 -6.40 19.05
CA LEU A 19 1.46 -7.07 17.76
C LEU A 19 1.25 -8.58 17.87
N SER A 20 0.58 -9.14 16.85
CA SER A 20 0.41 -10.59 16.69
C SER A 20 1.75 -11.29 16.44
N ILE A 21 1.79 -12.61 16.67
CA ILE A 21 2.98 -13.44 16.46
C ILE A 21 3.52 -13.34 15.01
N ASN A 22 2.62 -13.26 14.03
CA ASN A 22 3.00 -13.12 12.62
C ASN A 22 3.63 -11.75 12.34
N GLN A 23 3.07 -10.68 12.89
CA GLN A 23 3.65 -9.33 12.77
C GLN A 23 5.02 -9.24 13.47
N LEU A 24 5.17 -9.85 14.65
CA LEU A 24 6.45 -9.92 15.35
C LEU A 24 7.52 -10.68 14.55
N ASN A 25 7.16 -11.79 13.90
CA ASN A 25 8.08 -12.53 13.02
C ASN A 25 8.59 -11.70 11.85
N THR A 26 7.72 -10.86 11.29
CA THR A 26 8.07 -9.97 10.19
C THR A 26 8.99 -8.85 10.66
N VAL A 27 8.65 -8.18 11.77
CA VAL A 27 9.47 -7.10 12.36
C VAL A 27 10.87 -7.60 12.70
N GLN A 28 11.01 -8.84 13.17
CA GLN A 28 12.30 -9.46 13.48
C GLN A 28 13.26 -9.52 12.30
N GLN A 29 12.78 -9.54 11.05
CA GLN A 29 13.62 -9.58 9.86
C GLN A 29 14.32 -8.24 9.59
N TYR A 30 13.76 -7.14 10.12
CA TYR A 30 14.23 -5.77 9.94
C TYR A 30 14.81 -5.17 11.22
N CYS A 31 15.00 -6.02 12.22
CA CYS A 31 15.65 -5.68 13.47
C CYS A 31 17.13 -6.04 13.40
N LYS A 32 17.98 -5.10 13.79
CA LYS A 32 19.39 -5.36 14.07
C LYS A 32 19.67 -5.04 15.53
N THR A 33 20.63 -5.74 16.11
CA THR A 33 21.11 -5.41 17.44
C THR A 33 22.58 -5.09 17.39
N VAL A 34 22.93 -3.97 18.01
CA VAL A 34 24.32 -3.50 18.11
C VAL A 34 24.66 -3.30 19.57
N THR A 35 25.89 -3.65 19.92
CA THR A 35 26.46 -3.37 21.23
C THR A 35 27.29 -2.10 21.16
N VAL A 36 27.04 -1.17 22.08
CA VAL A 36 27.76 0.10 22.19
C VAL A 36 28.50 0.11 23.52
N ALA A 37 29.82 0.28 23.47
CA ALA A 37 30.65 0.30 24.67
C ALA A 37 30.41 1.59 25.49
N ALA A 38 30.66 1.50 26.80
CA ALA A 38 30.60 2.68 27.67
C ALA A 38 31.44 3.83 27.09
N GLY A 39 30.87 5.04 27.15
CA GLY A 39 31.49 6.25 26.63
C GLY A 39 31.23 6.56 25.16
N HIS A 40 30.72 5.61 24.37
CA HIS A 40 30.47 5.82 22.94
C HIS A 40 29.08 6.41 22.66
N ILE A 41 28.95 7.07 21.51
CA ILE A 41 27.68 7.66 21.07
C ILE A 41 26.76 6.56 20.55
N VAL A 42 25.55 6.53 21.07
CA VAL A 42 24.47 5.61 20.69
C VAL A 42 23.64 6.19 19.53
N LEU A 43 23.33 7.48 19.57
CA LEU A 43 22.45 8.12 18.59
C LEU A 43 22.75 9.62 18.45
N ARG A 44 22.67 10.13 17.23
CA ARG A 44 22.70 11.57 16.91
C ARG A 44 21.44 11.96 16.12
N PRO A 45 21.02 13.25 16.14
CA PRO A 45 19.85 13.72 15.40
C PRO A 45 19.83 13.32 13.92
N ARG A 46 20.97 13.42 13.23
CA ARG A 46 21.10 13.00 11.81
C ARG A 46 20.82 11.52 11.53
N ASP A 47 21.00 10.67 12.54
CA ASP A 47 20.83 9.22 12.42
C ASP A 47 19.37 8.79 12.74
N THR A 48 18.53 9.71 13.20
CA THR A 48 17.16 9.43 13.65
C THR A 48 16.16 9.16 12.52
N THR A 49 16.50 9.53 11.29
CA THR A 49 15.60 9.42 10.14
C THR A 49 15.52 7.99 9.60
N GLN A 50 16.61 7.22 9.70
CA GLN A 50 16.71 5.88 9.11
C GLN A 50 16.32 4.75 10.07
N HIS A 51 16.60 4.91 11.36
CA HIS A 51 16.39 3.85 12.35
C HIS A 51 15.77 4.40 13.63
N GLN A 52 14.79 3.69 14.15
CA GLN A 52 14.29 3.82 15.51
C GLN A 52 15.06 2.89 16.46
N CYS A 53 15.69 3.48 17.46
CA CYS A 53 16.57 2.78 18.39
C CYS A 53 15.87 2.54 19.73
N PHE A 54 16.04 1.36 20.30
CA PHE A 54 15.49 0.97 21.61
C PHE A 54 16.60 0.44 22.52
N LEU A 55 16.55 0.81 23.80
CA LEU A 55 17.51 0.33 24.78
C LEU A 55 17.12 -1.06 25.29
N VAL A 56 17.84 -2.09 24.85
CA VAL A 56 17.64 -3.49 25.30
C VAL A 56 18.24 -3.74 26.67
N SER A 57 19.46 -3.24 26.88
CA SER A 57 20.14 -3.33 28.18
C SER A 57 21.20 -2.26 28.34
N GLY A 58 21.51 -1.92 29.60
CA GLY A 58 22.50 -0.89 29.96
C GLY A 58 21.87 0.44 30.38
N ALA A 59 22.71 1.46 30.47
CA ALA A 59 22.34 2.83 30.82
C ALA A 59 22.88 3.84 29.80
N ILE A 60 22.08 4.84 29.49
CA ILE A 60 22.36 5.90 28.52
C ILE A 60 22.24 7.27 29.18
N GLU A 61 22.99 8.23 28.65
CA GLU A 61 22.89 9.65 28.97
C GLU A 61 22.41 10.38 27.72
N VAL A 62 21.30 11.10 27.84
CA VAL A 62 20.82 12.04 26.83
C VAL A 62 21.38 13.41 27.18
N ARG A 63 22.06 14.03 26.22
CA ARG A 63 22.68 15.34 26.39
C ARG A 63 22.20 16.29 25.30
N LEU A 64 21.36 17.25 25.69
CA LEU A 64 20.82 18.27 24.80
C LEU A 64 21.70 19.53 24.83
N SER A 65 22.21 19.90 26.01
CA SER A 65 23.15 21.01 26.20
C SER A 65 24.20 20.68 27.28
N PHE A 66 25.08 21.62 27.63
CA PHE A 66 26.05 21.39 28.70
C PHE A 66 25.37 21.18 30.07
N GLU A 67 24.24 21.86 30.30
CA GLU A 67 23.47 21.85 31.54
C GLU A 67 22.32 20.83 31.52
N GLN A 68 21.77 20.52 30.35
CA GLN A 68 20.68 19.56 30.20
C GLN A 68 21.21 18.17 29.88
N ARG A 69 21.36 17.37 30.95
CA ARG A 69 21.79 15.96 30.90
C ARG A 69 20.82 15.10 31.70
N THR A 70 20.34 14.03 31.10
CA THR A 70 19.40 13.11 31.76
C THR A 70 19.86 11.68 31.54
N SER A 71 19.87 10.87 32.60
CA SER A 71 20.29 9.47 32.54
C SER A 71 19.07 8.55 32.55
N PHE A 72 19.07 7.55 31.68
CA PHE A 72 18.03 6.53 31.59
C PHE A 72 18.65 5.14 31.60
N HIS A 73 17.90 4.15 32.10
CA HIS A 73 18.32 2.75 32.09
C HIS A 73 17.24 1.88 31.43
N GLN A 74 17.56 0.61 31.15
CA GLN A 74 16.65 -0.32 30.46
C GLN A 74 15.23 -0.46 31.08
N GLY A 75 15.08 -0.10 32.36
CA GLY A 75 13.80 -0.17 33.09
C GLY A 75 13.02 1.15 33.10
N SER A 76 13.62 2.25 32.63
CA SER A 76 12.98 3.56 32.59
C SER A 76 11.79 3.55 31.62
N PRO A 77 10.62 4.12 32.00
CA PRO A 77 9.44 4.18 31.14
C PRO A 77 9.71 4.82 29.77
N GLU A 78 10.61 5.79 29.72
CA GLU A 78 11.02 6.51 28.51
C GLU A 78 11.72 5.58 27.52
N CYS A 79 12.46 4.58 28.00
CA CYS A 79 13.15 3.59 27.18
C CYS A 79 12.22 2.50 26.61
N ARG A 80 10.93 2.49 26.97
CA ARG A 80 9.93 1.64 26.31
C ARG A 80 9.53 2.13 24.93
N ARG A 81 9.81 3.40 24.62
CA ARG A 81 9.58 4.03 23.31
C ARG A 81 10.89 4.18 22.54
N PRO A 82 10.86 4.51 21.24
CA PRO A 82 12.08 4.82 20.49
C PRO A 82 12.86 5.95 21.17
N LEU A 83 14.16 5.72 21.42
CA LEU A 83 15.09 6.69 21.98
C LEU A 83 15.19 7.96 21.12
N ASN A 84 14.85 7.86 19.83
CA ASN A 84 14.80 8.95 18.89
C ASN A 84 13.96 10.13 19.39
N HIS A 85 12.86 9.86 20.12
CA HIS A 85 12.00 10.92 20.66
C HIS A 85 12.68 11.75 21.77
N LEU A 86 13.72 11.21 22.41
CA LEU A 86 14.50 11.93 23.43
C LEU A 86 15.48 12.94 22.82
N LEU A 87 15.67 12.90 21.50
CA LEU A 87 16.46 13.87 20.76
C LEU A 87 15.52 14.82 20.01
N ALA A 88 15.74 16.11 20.17
CA ALA A 88 15.20 17.13 19.28
C ALA A 88 16.12 17.28 18.05
N ASP A 89 16.08 18.43 17.37
CA ASP A 89 16.98 18.75 16.24
C ASP A 89 18.46 18.92 16.66
N HIS A 90 18.77 18.84 17.96
CA HIS A 90 20.10 18.98 18.54
C HIS A 90 20.34 17.98 19.69
N GLY A 91 21.61 17.79 20.07
CA GLY A 91 22.04 16.89 21.14
C GLY A 91 22.59 15.54 20.67
N PHE A 92 22.81 14.61 21.60
CA PHE A 92 23.18 13.21 21.32
C PHE A 92 22.88 12.30 22.52
N ILE A 93 22.84 11.00 22.26
CA ILE A 93 22.73 9.96 23.29
C ILE A 93 24.08 9.24 23.39
N ARG A 94 24.59 9.06 24.61
CA ARG A 94 25.84 8.36 24.92
C ARG A 94 25.58 7.17 25.84
N ALA A 95 26.33 6.10 25.66
CA ALA A 95 26.30 4.95 26.54
C ALA A 95 27.08 5.25 27.84
N GLN A 96 26.44 5.10 29.01
CA GLN A 96 27.10 5.18 30.32
C GLN A 96 27.69 3.83 30.74
N SER A 97 27.04 2.73 30.36
CA SER A 97 27.53 1.36 30.49
C SER A 97 27.67 0.70 29.12
N ASN A 98 28.10 -0.55 29.08
CA ASN A 98 27.93 -1.34 27.87
C ASN A 98 26.43 -1.51 27.57
N CYS A 99 26.00 -0.99 26.44
CA CYS A 99 24.60 -0.94 26.04
C CYS A 99 24.34 -1.88 24.88
N LYS A 100 23.18 -2.53 24.92
CA LYS A 100 22.65 -3.29 23.79
C LYS A 100 21.49 -2.49 23.21
N ILE A 101 21.60 -2.14 21.93
CA ILE A 101 20.65 -1.29 21.22
C ILE A 101 19.98 -2.09 20.12
N LEU A 102 18.66 -2.15 20.17
CA LEU A 102 17.84 -2.67 19.09
C LEU A 102 17.57 -1.53 18.11
N MET A 103 17.97 -1.70 16.86
CA MET A 103 17.68 -0.77 15.77
C MET A 103 16.63 -1.40 14.87
N VAL A 104 15.58 -0.64 14.61
CA VAL A 104 14.48 -0.99 13.72
C VAL A 104 14.39 0.08 12.66
N GLU A 105 14.28 -0.29 11.39
CA GLU A 105 14.15 0.69 10.30
C GLU A 105 12.88 1.54 10.47
N SER A 106 12.98 2.87 10.34
CA SER A 106 11.91 3.81 10.69
C SER A 106 10.60 3.56 9.94
N GLY A 107 10.66 3.14 8.67
CA GLY A 107 9.48 2.80 7.86
C GLY A 107 8.70 1.59 8.36
N VAL A 108 9.30 0.73 9.20
CA VAL A 108 8.61 -0.45 9.75
C VAL A 108 7.63 -0.05 10.86
N ILE A 109 7.97 0.95 11.68
CA ILE A 109 7.19 1.26 12.89
C ILE A 109 5.98 2.14 12.58
N ASP A 110 6.11 3.12 11.68
CA ASP A 110 4.99 3.93 11.21
C ASP A 110 3.91 3.06 10.52
N ASN A 111 4.35 1.93 9.97
CA ASN A 111 3.51 0.89 9.38
C ASN A 111 2.89 -0.09 10.39
N LEU A 112 3.10 0.03 11.70
CA LEU A 112 2.56 -0.90 12.71
C LEU A 112 1.45 -0.30 13.59
N VAL A 113 1.31 1.04 13.64
CA VAL A 113 0.48 1.75 14.64
C VAL A 113 -1.02 1.87 14.28
N VAL A 114 -1.49 1.35 13.13
CA VAL A 114 -2.92 1.46 12.74
C VAL A 114 -3.63 0.10 12.80
N PRO A 115 -4.68 -0.09 13.63
CA PRO A 115 -5.46 -1.34 13.69
C PRO A 115 -6.43 -1.52 12.53
N GLY A 116 -6.49 -2.75 11.98
CA GLY A 116 -7.65 -3.36 11.31
C GLY A 116 -8.12 -2.79 9.96
N HIS A 117 -8.23 -3.64 8.93
CA HIS A 117 -9.51 -4.12 8.35
C HIS A 117 -9.26 -4.79 6.98
N PRO A 118 -9.53 -6.10 6.83
CA PRO A 118 -9.48 -6.82 5.54
C PRO A 118 -10.59 -6.44 4.54
N GLU A 119 -11.48 -5.51 4.87
CA GLU A 119 -12.72 -5.26 4.12
C GLU A 119 -12.64 -4.08 3.13
N ALA A 120 -11.49 -3.44 2.99
CA ALA A 120 -11.28 -2.33 2.04
C ALA A 120 -10.54 -2.77 0.76
N TYR A 121 -10.41 -4.07 0.53
CA TYR A 121 -9.59 -4.59 -0.56
C TYR A 121 -10.44 -5.07 -1.72
N GLY A 122 -10.43 -4.28 -2.78
CA GLY A 122 -10.88 -4.70 -4.10
C GLY A 122 -9.96 -5.74 -4.72
N ILE A 123 -9.86 -6.93 -4.14
CA ILE A 123 -9.57 -8.15 -4.89
C ILE A 123 -10.58 -9.18 -4.40
N ALA A 124 -11.45 -9.60 -5.32
CA ALA A 124 -12.73 -10.27 -5.07
C ALA A 124 -13.75 -9.44 -4.27
N ASP A 125 -14.98 -9.48 -4.74
CA ASP A 125 -16.17 -9.06 -3.99
C ASP A 125 -16.28 -9.98 -2.75
N LEU A 126 -15.63 -9.59 -1.65
CA LEU A 126 -15.63 -10.34 -0.38
C LEU A 126 -17.00 -10.31 0.31
N SER A 127 -18.03 -9.75 -0.32
CA SER A 127 -19.37 -9.60 0.26
C SER A 127 -20.22 -10.87 0.24
N ASP A 128 -19.84 -11.93 -0.48
CA ASP A 128 -20.67 -13.15 -0.59
C ASP A 128 -19.90 -14.43 -0.17
N GLN A 129 -19.59 -14.56 1.12
CA GLN A 129 -19.10 -15.82 1.70
C GLN A 129 -20.18 -16.93 1.78
N ARG A 130 -21.35 -16.75 1.14
CA ARG A 130 -22.50 -17.68 1.19
C ARG A 130 -23.10 -18.04 -0.18
N ARG A 131 -22.30 -18.10 -1.24
CA ARG A 131 -22.76 -18.64 -2.53
C ARG A 131 -21.92 -19.85 -2.94
N ALA A 132 -22.60 -20.85 -3.52
CA ALA A 132 -21.95 -22.03 -4.08
C ALA A 132 -20.85 -21.60 -5.05
N GLU A 133 -19.66 -22.20 -4.95
CA GLU A 133 -18.58 -21.90 -5.90
C GLU A 133 -19.05 -22.23 -7.31
N PRO A 134 -19.01 -21.27 -8.26
CA PRO A 134 -19.34 -21.57 -9.65
C PRO A 134 -18.43 -22.68 -10.16
N ALA A 135 -19.01 -23.65 -10.85
CA ALA A 135 -18.25 -24.77 -11.42
C ALA A 135 -17.31 -24.30 -12.55
N ASP A 136 -17.62 -23.16 -13.18
CA ASP A 136 -16.87 -22.57 -14.29
C ASP A 136 -16.32 -21.18 -13.91
N TRP A 137 -15.02 -20.98 -14.11
CA TRP A 137 -14.35 -19.70 -13.89
C TRP A 137 -14.92 -18.59 -14.78
N THR A 138 -15.45 -18.94 -15.96
CA THR A 138 -16.04 -17.99 -16.91
C THR A 138 -17.28 -17.35 -16.30
N GLU A 139 -18.17 -18.16 -15.73
CA GLU A 139 -19.37 -17.68 -15.05
C GLU A 139 -19.01 -16.81 -13.83
N ALA A 140 -18.01 -17.24 -13.06
CA ALA A 140 -17.50 -16.46 -11.92
C ALA A 140 -16.95 -15.10 -12.36
N PHE A 141 -16.14 -15.07 -13.43
CA PHE A 141 -15.58 -13.85 -13.98
C PHE A 141 -16.66 -12.92 -14.54
N LEU A 142 -17.65 -13.45 -15.25
CA LEU A 142 -18.73 -12.65 -15.83
C LEU A 142 -19.58 -11.93 -14.78
N ARG A 143 -19.63 -12.44 -13.55
CA ARG A 143 -20.29 -11.82 -12.39
C ARG A 143 -19.45 -10.75 -11.69
N SER A 144 -18.14 -10.71 -11.95
CA SER A 144 -17.21 -9.78 -11.31
C SER A 144 -17.55 -8.31 -11.61
N SER A 145 -17.10 -7.39 -10.75
CA SER A 145 -17.24 -5.95 -10.97
C SER A 145 -16.57 -5.48 -12.26
N LEU A 146 -15.50 -6.16 -12.69
CA LEU A 146 -14.79 -5.83 -13.92
C LEU A 146 -15.67 -6.14 -15.14
N SER A 147 -16.17 -7.38 -15.25
CA SER A 147 -17.05 -7.78 -16.35
C SER A 147 -18.28 -6.87 -16.46
N ARG A 148 -18.90 -6.51 -15.33
CA ARG A 148 -20.06 -5.60 -15.31
C ARG A 148 -19.74 -4.18 -15.79
N ALA A 149 -18.49 -3.73 -15.66
CA ALA A 149 -18.05 -2.44 -16.17
C ALA A 149 -17.72 -2.47 -17.67
N LEU A 150 -17.43 -3.66 -18.23
CA LEU A 150 -17.14 -3.82 -19.65
C LEU A 150 -18.41 -3.77 -20.50
N ALA A 151 -18.30 -3.18 -21.68
CA ALA A 151 -19.34 -3.34 -22.69
C ALA A 151 -19.46 -4.81 -23.11
N PRO A 152 -20.66 -5.34 -23.43
CA PRO A 152 -20.84 -6.75 -23.78
C PRO A 152 -19.91 -7.24 -24.90
N ARG A 153 -19.69 -6.39 -25.91
CA ARG A 153 -18.75 -6.68 -27.01
C ARG A 153 -17.30 -6.79 -26.52
N ALA A 154 -16.85 -5.87 -25.68
CA ALA A 154 -15.51 -5.88 -25.11
C ALA A 154 -15.28 -7.10 -24.20
N ALA A 155 -16.31 -7.55 -23.47
CA ALA A 155 -16.22 -8.76 -22.65
C ALA A 155 -16.05 -10.03 -23.50
N VAL A 156 -16.76 -10.14 -24.64
CA VAL A 156 -16.61 -11.27 -25.57
C VAL A 156 -15.24 -11.24 -26.27
N GLU A 157 -14.79 -10.06 -26.70
CA GLU A 157 -13.46 -9.89 -27.31
C GLU A 157 -12.35 -10.22 -26.30
N LEU A 158 -12.48 -9.76 -25.05
CA LEU A 158 -11.58 -10.12 -23.96
C LEU A 158 -11.45 -11.65 -23.82
N LEU A 159 -12.57 -12.36 -23.71
CA LEU A 159 -12.55 -13.82 -23.53
C LEU A 159 -11.84 -14.56 -24.68
N ARG A 160 -11.85 -13.99 -25.90
CA ARG A 160 -11.18 -14.56 -27.07
C ARG A 160 -9.67 -14.30 -27.11
N GLU A 161 -9.23 -13.18 -26.57
CA GLU A 161 -7.81 -12.78 -26.58
C GLU A 161 -7.01 -13.29 -25.38
N LEU A 162 -7.66 -13.97 -24.43
CA LEU A 162 -6.98 -14.56 -23.28
C LEU A 162 -6.13 -15.78 -23.66
N GLU A 163 -4.90 -15.81 -23.15
CA GLU A 163 -3.98 -16.93 -23.33
C GLU A 163 -3.93 -17.80 -22.06
N GLU A 164 -3.93 -19.12 -22.23
CA GLU A 164 -3.79 -20.06 -21.12
C GLU A 164 -2.33 -20.22 -20.68
N VAL A 165 -2.11 -20.21 -19.37
CA VAL A 165 -0.81 -20.43 -18.75
C VAL A 165 -0.93 -21.41 -17.61
N GLU A 166 -0.22 -22.53 -17.72
CA GLU A 166 -0.08 -23.51 -16.65
C GLU A 166 0.85 -22.99 -15.56
N VAL A 167 0.46 -23.23 -14.30
CA VAL A 167 1.22 -22.78 -13.14
C VAL A 167 1.28 -23.85 -12.05
N CYS A 168 2.43 -23.94 -11.40
CA CYS A 168 2.68 -24.89 -10.33
C CYS A 168 2.38 -24.31 -8.95
N ARG A 169 2.05 -25.18 -8.00
CA ARG A 169 2.00 -24.81 -6.58
C ARG A 169 3.32 -24.14 -6.16
N THR A 170 3.23 -23.10 -5.33
CA THR A 170 4.32 -22.22 -4.86
C THR A 170 4.95 -21.31 -5.91
N GLN A 171 4.56 -21.42 -7.19
CA GLN A 171 5.04 -20.52 -8.23
C GLN A 171 4.62 -19.08 -7.94
N ARG A 172 5.58 -18.16 -8.02
CA ARG A 172 5.35 -16.72 -7.95
C ARG A 172 5.00 -16.26 -9.37
N VAL A 173 3.74 -15.94 -9.60
CA VAL A 173 3.22 -15.48 -10.90
C VAL A 173 3.58 -14.02 -11.12
N VAL A 174 3.54 -13.25 -10.04
CA VAL A 174 3.74 -11.80 -10.02
C VAL A 174 4.73 -11.50 -8.92
N THR A 175 5.73 -10.67 -9.20
CA THR A 175 6.74 -10.25 -8.23
C THR A 175 6.88 -8.73 -8.22
N PRO A 176 7.14 -8.13 -7.04
CA PRO A 176 7.50 -6.72 -6.97
C PRO A 176 8.70 -6.43 -7.89
N GLN A 177 8.71 -5.24 -8.50
CA GLN A 177 9.80 -4.72 -9.36
C GLN A 177 9.92 -5.29 -10.79
N THR A 178 9.26 -6.40 -11.13
CA THR A 178 9.08 -6.79 -12.53
C THR A 178 7.91 -5.99 -13.11
N GLY A 179 8.14 -5.28 -14.23
CA GLY A 179 7.09 -4.55 -14.93
C GLY A 179 5.87 -5.46 -15.14
N GLY A 180 4.71 -5.02 -14.66
CA GLY A 180 3.49 -5.80 -14.79
C GLY A 180 2.96 -5.73 -16.20
N ASP A 181 3.32 -6.69 -17.04
CA ASP A 181 2.97 -6.68 -18.47
C ASP A 181 1.69 -7.44 -18.81
N TYR A 182 1.12 -8.13 -17.82
CA TYR A 182 -0.04 -8.98 -18.01
C TYR A 182 -1.09 -8.76 -16.94
N PHE A 183 -2.34 -8.81 -17.39
CA PHE A 183 -3.53 -8.99 -16.58
C PHE A 183 -3.83 -10.48 -16.49
N TYR A 184 -4.26 -10.97 -15.34
CA TYR A 184 -4.51 -12.39 -15.12
C TYR A 184 -5.89 -12.65 -14.54
N ILE A 185 -6.52 -13.75 -14.96
CA ILE A 185 -7.72 -14.34 -14.35
C ILE A 185 -7.36 -15.76 -13.90
N LEU A 186 -7.72 -16.12 -12.68
CA LEU A 186 -7.53 -17.48 -12.19
C LEU A 186 -8.58 -18.40 -12.82
N LYS A 187 -8.17 -19.29 -13.72
CA LYS A 187 -9.06 -20.29 -14.36
C LYS A 187 -9.23 -21.52 -13.46
N GLN A 188 -8.14 -22.02 -12.88
CA GLN A 188 -8.17 -23.22 -12.04
C GLN A 188 -7.17 -23.11 -10.90
N GLY A 189 -7.53 -23.66 -9.74
CA GLY A 189 -6.68 -23.74 -8.55
C GLY A 189 -6.95 -22.63 -7.55
N ARG A 190 -5.97 -22.35 -6.69
CA ARG A 190 -6.00 -21.27 -5.69
C ARG A 190 -4.71 -20.48 -5.75
N ALA A 191 -4.82 -19.16 -5.63
CA ALA A 191 -3.66 -18.28 -5.53
C ALA A 191 -3.78 -17.38 -4.29
N ARG A 192 -2.72 -16.64 -3.99
CA ARG A 192 -2.69 -15.67 -2.91
C ARG A 192 -1.92 -14.44 -3.34
N VAL A 193 -2.57 -13.29 -3.23
CA VAL A 193 -1.90 -11.98 -3.31
C VAL A 193 -1.32 -11.70 -1.94
N ILE A 194 -0.03 -11.38 -1.88
CA ILE A 194 0.71 -11.03 -0.67
C ILE A 194 1.27 -9.65 -0.90
N PHE A 195 0.76 -8.67 -0.17
CA PHE A 195 1.25 -7.31 -0.31
C PHE A 195 2.60 -7.13 0.37
N ASP A 196 3.35 -6.12 -0.07
CA ASP A 196 4.56 -5.74 0.64
C ASP A 196 4.23 -5.35 2.09
N ILE A 197 5.02 -5.88 3.02
CA ILE A 197 5.00 -5.54 4.45
C ILE A 197 5.40 -4.09 4.71
N PHE A 198 6.21 -3.51 3.83
CA PHE A 198 6.58 -2.10 3.81
C PHE A 198 5.60 -1.24 3.01
N GLY A 199 4.74 -1.91 2.23
CA GLY A 199 3.69 -1.28 1.47
C GLY A 199 2.50 -0.84 2.33
N PRO A 200 1.58 -0.06 1.77
CA PRO A 200 0.44 0.47 2.51
C PRO A 200 -0.48 -0.63 3.08
N GLN A 201 -0.49 -1.82 2.48
CA GLN A 201 -1.25 -2.99 2.92
C GLN A 201 -0.53 -3.89 3.95
N ARG A 202 0.70 -3.56 4.36
CA ARG A 202 1.35 -4.12 5.56
C ARG A 202 1.42 -5.66 5.61
N GLY A 203 1.68 -6.30 4.47
CA GLY A 203 1.85 -7.76 4.43
C GLY A 203 0.55 -8.55 4.54
N GLU A 204 -0.59 -7.86 4.44
CA GLU A 204 -1.89 -8.53 4.29
C GLU A 204 -1.89 -9.40 3.03
N PHE A 205 -2.79 -10.37 3.03
CA PHE A 205 -2.93 -11.28 1.91
C PHE A 205 -4.40 -11.52 1.57
N ILE A 206 -4.64 -11.83 0.31
CA ILE A 206 -5.96 -12.14 -0.22
C ILE A 206 -5.85 -13.47 -0.95
N ASP A 207 -6.67 -14.44 -0.54
CA ASP A 207 -6.78 -15.72 -1.25
C ASP A 207 -7.70 -15.54 -2.48
N LEU A 208 -7.23 -16.02 -3.62
CA LEU A 208 -7.93 -15.98 -4.90
C LEU A 208 -8.50 -17.34 -5.27
N ARG A 209 -9.64 -17.32 -5.94
CA ARG A 209 -10.41 -18.46 -6.43
C ARG A 209 -10.68 -18.32 -7.93
N PRO A 210 -11.13 -19.39 -8.61
CA PRO A 210 -11.50 -19.31 -10.01
C PRO A 210 -12.47 -18.16 -10.30
N GLY A 211 -12.19 -17.40 -11.35
CA GLY A 211 -12.90 -16.18 -11.73
C GLY A 211 -12.33 -14.88 -11.14
N ASP A 212 -11.53 -14.95 -10.07
CA ASP A 212 -10.83 -13.78 -9.54
C ASP A 212 -9.70 -13.35 -10.47
N TYR A 213 -9.39 -12.05 -10.49
CA TYR A 213 -8.37 -11.47 -11.35
C TYR A 213 -7.35 -10.62 -10.58
N PHE A 214 -6.19 -10.38 -11.20
CA PHE A 214 -5.11 -9.55 -10.65
C PHE A 214 -4.21 -8.96 -11.75
N GLY A 215 -3.37 -7.98 -11.38
CA GLY A 215 -2.42 -7.31 -12.30
C GLY A 215 -2.98 -6.05 -12.99
N ASP A 216 -4.28 -5.82 -12.87
CA ASP A 216 -5.02 -4.65 -13.33
C ASP A 216 -4.44 -3.33 -12.81
N GLU A 217 -4.10 -3.24 -11.52
CA GLU A 217 -3.59 -2.00 -10.94
C GLU A 217 -2.25 -1.57 -11.52
N SER A 218 -1.33 -2.52 -11.77
CA SER A 218 -0.04 -2.20 -12.38
C SER A 218 -0.19 -1.73 -13.83
N LEU A 219 -1.21 -2.24 -14.54
CA LEU A 219 -1.49 -1.82 -15.91
C LEU A 219 -2.15 -0.43 -15.93
N VAL A 220 -3.11 -0.17 -15.04
CA VAL A 220 -3.78 1.13 -14.92
C VAL A 220 -2.80 2.25 -14.52
N SER A 221 -1.98 1.98 -13.50
CA SER A 221 -1.06 2.97 -12.93
C SER A 221 0.26 3.09 -13.69
N GLN A 222 0.56 2.17 -14.62
CA GLN A 222 1.88 2.05 -15.26
C GLN A 222 3.04 2.04 -14.26
N ALA A 223 2.78 1.69 -13.00
CA ALA A 223 3.72 1.72 -11.90
C ALA A 223 4.11 0.29 -11.47
N GLN A 224 5.12 0.21 -10.61
CA GLN A 224 5.63 -1.07 -10.14
C GLN A 224 4.60 -1.83 -9.29
N GLN A 225 4.64 -3.16 -9.39
CA GLN A 225 3.77 -4.05 -8.63
C GLN A 225 4.10 -3.99 -7.14
N ASN A 226 3.10 -3.68 -6.31
CA ASN A 226 3.23 -3.58 -4.84
C ASN A 226 2.83 -4.88 -4.11
N ALA A 227 2.66 -5.98 -4.85
CA ALA A 227 2.25 -7.27 -4.33
C ALA A 227 2.92 -8.42 -5.08
N THR A 228 3.11 -9.53 -4.37
CA THR A 228 3.47 -10.82 -4.95
C THR A 228 2.21 -11.66 -5.11
N VAL A 229 2.01 -12.33 -6.24
CA VAL A 229 0.98 -13.36 -6.36
C VAL A 229 1.61 -14.74 -6.40
N VAL A 230 1.21 -15.61 -5.48
CA VAL A 230 1.76 -16.97 -5.32
C VAL A 230 0.66 -18.01 -5.46
N MET A 231 0.89 -19.03 -6.29
CA MET A 231 -0.03 -20.16 -6.41
C MET A 231 0.01 -21.04 -5.15
N LYS A 232 -1.16 -21.39 -4.62
CA LYS A 232 -1.30 -22.29 -3.47
C LYS A 232 -1.47 -23.75 -3.90
N THR A 233 -1.97 -23.97 -5.11
CA THR A 233 -2.13 -25.28 -5.75
C THR A 233 -1.57 -25.22 -7.18
N HIS A 234 -1.39 -26.38 -7.82
CA HIS A 234 -1.29 -26.40 -9.28
C HIS A 234 -2.58 -25.85 -9.89
N GLY A 235 -2.49 -25.27 -11.06
CA GLY A 235 -3.62 -24.61 -11.68
C GLY A 235 -3.30 -23.99 -13.03
N MET A 236 -4.22 -23.16 -13.47
CA MET A 236 -4.18 -22.53 -14.77
C MET A 236 -4.66 -21.09 -14.65
N LEU A 237 -3.98 -20.19 -15.33
CA LEU A 237 -4.33 -18.79 -15.44
C LEU A 237 -4.73 -18.49 -16.89
N MET A 238 -5.66 -17.56 -17.04
CA MET A 238 -5.80 -16.82 -18.29
C MET A 238 -4.97 -15.54 -18.16
N ARG A 239 -4.19 -15.17 -19.17
CA ARG A 239 -3.46 -13.90 -19.20
C ARG A 239 -3.82 -13.06 -20.41
N LEU A 240 -3.69 -11.74 -20.28
CA LEU A 240 -3.88 -10.77 -21.33
C LEU A 240 -2.72 -9.77 -21.31
N GLY A 241 -2.15 -9.45 -22.48
CA GLY A 241 -1.08 -8.46 -22.60
C GLY A 241 -1.54 -7.02 -22.37
N ARG A 242 -0.57 -6.13 -22.14
CA ARG A 242 -0.81 -4.69 -21.90
C ARG A 242 -1.61 -4.00 -23.01
N GLU A 243 -1.25 -4.24 -24.28
CA GLU A 243 -1.89 -3.56 -25.41
C GLU A 243 -3.38 -3.91 -25.49
N GLN A 244 -3.70 -5.20 -25.34
CA GLN A 244 -5.07 -5.69 -25.32
C GLN A 244 -5.82 -5.17 -24.07
N PHE A 245 -5.15 -5.10 -22.91
CA PHE A 245 -5.73 -4.51 -21.71
C PHE A 245 -6.08 -3.02 -21.88
N ASP A 246 -5.16 -2.25 -22.45
CA ASP A 246 -5.34 -0.82 -22.69
C ASP A 246 -6.50 -0.54 -23.66
N ARG A 247 -6.71 -1.44 -24.64
CA ARG A 247 -7.82 -1.35 -25.60
C ARG A 247 -9.16 -1.81 -25.01
N LEU A 248 -9.19 -2.97 -24.35
CA LEU A 248 -10.43 -3.66 -23.98
C LEU A 248 -10.93 -3.33 -22.57
N ILE A 249 -10.00 -3.15 -21.62
CA ILE A 249 -10.33 -3.08 -20.19
C ILE A 249 -10.18 -1.66 -19.65
N ARG A 250 -9.07 -0.98 -19.93
CA ARG A 250 -8.76 0.34 -19.36
C ARG A 250 -9.85 1.40 -19.59
N PRO A 251 -10.50 1.50 -20.76
CA PRO A 251 -11.54 2.51 -21.00
C PRO A 251 -12.77 2.35 -20.09
N ALA A 252 -13.07 1.13 -19.65
CA ALA A 252 -14.16 0.86 -18.71
C ALA A 252 -13.79 1.16 -17.26
N LEU A 253 -12.49 1.09 -16.93
CA LEU A 253 -12.00 1.22 -15.56
C LEU A 253 -11.64 2.66 -15.18
N VAL A 254 -11.17 3.46 -16.12
CA VAL A 254 -10.66 4.82 -15.87
C VAL A 254 -11.45 5.83 -16.70
N ASN A 255 -12.31 6.58 -16.03
CA ASN A 255 -12.97 7.72 -16.65
C ASN A 255 -12.04 8.92 -16.57
N SER A 256 -11.74 9.54 -17.72
CA SER A 256 -10.90 10.74 -17.78
C SER A 256 -11.77 11.97 -18.02
N ILE A 257 -11.34 13.11 -17.48
CA ILE A 257 -11.98 14.41 -17.69
C ILE A 257 -10.93 15.49 -17.86
N ASP A 258 -11.17 16.43 -18.77
CA ASP A 258 -10.30 17.58 -18.99
C ASP A 258 -10.66 18.76 -18.07
N THR A 259 -9.72 19.68 -17.95
CA THR A 259 -9.84 20.88 -17.11
C THR A 259 -11.03 21.76 -17.51
N GLN A 260 -11.35 21.87 -18.81
CA GLN A 260 -12.47 22.70 -19.28
C GLN A 260 -13.82 22.12 -18.85
N LYS A 261 -14.04 20.81 -19.03
CA LYS A 261 -15.25 20.13 -18.58
C LYS A 261 -15.40 20.19 -17.07
N VAL A 262 -14.29 20.11 -16.32
CA VAL A 262 -14.34 20.32 -14.86
C VAL A 262 -14.85 21.72 -14.53
N SER A 263 -14.36 22.78 -15.19
CA SER A 263 -14.89 24.14 -14.98
C SER A 263 -16.37 24.23 -15.33
N THR A 264 -16.80 23.70 -16.47
CA THR A 264 -18.21 23.73 -16.87
C THR A 264 -19.11 23.00 -15.87
N LEU A 265 -18.66 21.85 -15.33
CA LEU A 265 -19.41 21.12 -14.31
C LEU A 265 -19.49 21.90 -12.99
N MET A 266 -18.42 22.59 -12.61
CA MET A 266 -18.39 23.47 -11.42
C MET A 266 -19.36 24.64 -11.59
N ASP A 267 -19.34 25.30 -12.74
CA ASP A 267 -20.18 26.48 -13.03
C ASP A 267 -21.67 26.12 -13.13
N SER A 268 -21.98 24.92 -13.63
CA SER A 268 -23.36 24.44 -13.72
C SER A 268 -24.02 24.15 -12.37
N GLY A 269 -23.22 23.96 -11.30
CA GLY A 269 -23.70 23.58 -9.96
C GLY A 269 -24.40 22.21 -9.88
N ALA A 270 -24.46 21.45 -10.98
CA ALA A 270 -25.24 20.22 -11.09
C ALA A 270 -24.68 19.07 -10.22
N LYS A 271 -23.38 19.10 -9.91
CA LYS A 271 -22.69 18.11 -9.09
C LYS A 271 -21.79 18.81 -8.06
N GLN A 272 -21.79 18.31 -6.82
CA GLN A 272 -20.83 18.75 -5.80
C GLN A 272 -19.48 18.08 -6.07
N ILE A 273 -18.48 18.89 -6.42
CA ILE A 273 -17.18 18.40 -6.86
C ILE A 273 -16.13 18.56 -5.74
N GLN A 274 -15.37 17.50 -5.51
CA GLN A 274 -14.21 17.49 -4.62
C GLN A 274 -12.94 17.19 -5.41
N LYS A 275 -12.01 18.15 -5.48
CA LYS A 275 -10.68 17.90 -6.02
C LYS A 275 -9.86 17.09 -5.02
N MET A 276 -9.08 16.12 -5.50
CA MET A 276 -8.19 15.28 -4.71
C MET A 276 -6.79 15.28 -5.31
N ASP A 277 -5.76 15.47 -4.48
CA ASP A 277 -4.36 15.28 -4.87
C ASP A 277 -3.83 13.97 -4.26
N VAL A 278 -3.32 13.08 -5.10
CA VAL A 278 -2.84 11.75 -4.68
C VAL A 278 -1.32 11.64 -4.58
N ARG A 279 -0.59 12.74 -4.66
CA ARG A 279 0.86 12.78 -4.45
C ARG A 279 1.24 12.52 -2.99
N PHE A 280 2.53 12.25 -2.74
CA PHE A 280 3.03 12.10 -1.39
C PHE A 280 2.88 13.41 -0.60
N SER A 281 2.66 13.30 0.71
CA SER A 281 2.44 14.48 1.57
C SER A 281 3.61 15.47 1.56
N VAL A 282 4.82 15.03 1.23
CA VAL A 282 5.98 15.93 1.07
C VAL A 282 5.88 16.80 -0.19
N GLU A 283 5.21 16.34 -1.24
CA GLU A 283 5.01 17.05 -2.51
C GLU A 283 3.88 18.10 -2.42
N THR A 284 2.90 17.90 -1.53
CA THR A 284 1.73 18.81 -1.41
C THR A 284 1.90 19.93 -0.38
N ARG A 285 2.93 19.87 0.47
CA ARG A 285 3.20 20.85 1.55
C ARG A 285 3.30 22.30 1.07
N SER A 286 3.77 22.52 -0.16
CA SER A 286 4.03 23.86 -0.69
C SER A 286 2.82 24.50 -1.40
N ASN A 287 1.73 23.76 -1.65
CA ASN A 287 0.61 24.25 -2.46
C ASN A 287 -0.76 23.75 -1.96
N ARG A 288 -1.13 24.09 -0.72
CA ARG A 288 -2.45 23.76 -0.15
C ARG A 288 -3.53 24.67 -0.73
N GLN A 289 -4.48 24.09 -1.47
CA GLN A 289 -5.64 24.79 -2.03
C GLN A 289 -6.87 24.49 -1.16
N ARG A 290 -7.72 25.50 -0.86
CA ARG A 290 -8.84 25.36 0.10
C ARG A 290 -9.86 24.28 -0.27
N ASP A 291 -10.12 24.09 -1.57
CA ASP A 291 -11.16 23.17 -2.05
C ASP A 291 -10.61 21.82 -2.55
N ARG A 292 -9.41 21.45 -2.10
CA ARG A 292 -8.72 20.21 -2.47
C ARG A 292 -8.34 19.40 -1.25
N ILE A 293 -8.66 18.12 -1.25
CA ILE A 293 -8.18 17.17 -0.23
C ILE A 293 -6.88 16.52 -0.69
N ASP A 294 -5.88 16.47 0.19
CA ASP A 294 -4.63 15.76 -0.07
C ASP A 294 -4.74 14.35 0.52
N VAL A 295 -4.80 13.34 -0.36
CA VAL A 295 -4.92 11.93 0.00
C VAL A 295 -3.88 11.15 -0.79
N PRO A 296 -2.64 11.00 -0.29
CA PRO A 296 -1.61 10.28 -1.02
C PRO A 296 -2.09 8.90 -1.45
N ILE A 297 -1.67 8.46 -2.65
CA ILE A 297 -2.15 7.21 -3.26
C ILE A 297 -1.94 6.00 -2.34
N THR A 298 -0.89 6.02 -1.51
CA THR A 298 -0.59 5.01 -0.49
C THR A 298 -1.63 4.93 0.62
N HIS A 299 -2.29 6.04 0.95
CA HIS A 299 -3.30 6.11 2.01
C HIS A 299 -4.73 6.02 1.48
N LEU A 300 -4.94 6.19 0.16
CA LEU A 300 -6.28 6.28 -0.42
C LEU A 300 -7.18 5.11 -0.04
N ARG A 301 -6.68 3.85 -0.10
CA ARG A 301 -7.48 2.66 0.29
C ARG A 301 -8.03 2.75 1.70
N LYS A 302 -7.21 3.18 2.65
CA LYS A 302 -7.58 3.25 4.07
C LYS A 302 -8.59 4.37 4.32
N ARG A 303 -8.50 5.44 3.54
CA ARG A 303 -9.34 6.63 3.68
C ARG A 303 -10.62 6.58 2.86
N LEU A 304 -10.87 5.53 2.08
CA LEU A 304 -12.12 5.37 1.30
C LEU A 304 -13.37 5.54 2.16
N LYS A 305 -13.38 5.00 3.39
CA LYS A 305 -14.52 5.10 4.31
C LYS A 305 -14.75 6.51 4.86
N GLU A 306 -13.75 7.38 4.79
CA GLU A 306 -13.83 8.78 5.24
C GLU A 306 -14.39 9.70 4.14
N LEU A 307 -14.48 9.20 2.90
CA LEU A 307 -14.95 9.97 1.75
C LEU A 307 -16.48 10.02 1.70
N GLN A 308 -17.01 11.11 1.15
CA GLN A 308 -18.43 11.37 1.05
C GLN A 308 -19.00 10.76 -0.25
N PRO A 309 -19.91 9.77 -0.19
CA PRO A 309 -20.37 9.05 -1.38
C PRO A 309 -21.16 9.90 -2.40
N ARG A 310 -21.69 11.05 -1.98
CA ARG A 310 -22.49 11.94 -2.84
C ARG A 310 -21.65 12.89 -3.70
N LEU A 311 -20.36 13.00 -3.43
CA LEU A 311 -19.47 13.91 -4.14
C LEU A 311 -18.91 13.25 -5.40
N THR A 312 -18.69 14.07 -6.43
CA THR A 312 -17.89 13.69 -7.59
C THR A 312 -16.42 14.05 -7.33
N TYR A 313 -15.54 13.07 -7.40
CA TYR A 313 -14.11 13.23 -7.14
C TYR A 313 -13.32 13.47 -8.42
N ILE A 314 -12.56 14.56 -8.46
CA ILE A 314 -11.60 14.85 -9.54
C ILE A 314 -10.20 14.60 -9.02
N VAL A 315 -9.58 13.52 -9.49
CA VAL A 315 -8.29 13.05 -9.00
C VAL A 315 -7.18 13.63 -9.87
N GLY A 316 -6.33 14.45 -9.25
CA GLY A 316 -5.13 15.02 -9.83
C GLY A 316 -3.87 14.62 -9.04
N PRO A 317 -2.69 15.14 -9.43
CA PRO A 317 -2.47 16.15 -10.46
C PRO A 317 -2.67 15.63 -11.89
N GLU A 318 -2.78 16.57 -12.83
CA GLU A 318 -3.04 16.31 -14.25
C GLU A 318 -1.97 15.39 -14.86
N ASN A 319 -2.41 14.39 -15.64
CA ASN A 319 -1.56 13.42 -16.34
C ASN A 319 -0.64 12.56 -15.45
N ASP A 320 -0.83 12.55 -14.13
CA ASP A 320 -0.04 11.71 -13.23
C ASP A 320 -0.60 10.28 -13.19
N CYS A 321 0.29 9.30 -13.33
CA CYS A 321 -0.10 7.90 -13.39
C CYS A 321 -0.76 7.41 -12.07
N ARG A 322 -0.44 8.06 -10.94
CA ARG A 322 -1.09 7.83 -9.64
C ARG A 322 -2.53 8.31 -9.64
N SER A 323 -2.85 9.35 -10.41
CA SER A 323 -4.20 9.93 -10.47
C SER A 323 -5.17 9.03 -11.23
N ALA A 324 -4.69 8.36 -12.29
CA ALA A 324 -5.45 7.30 -12.97
C ALA A 324 -5.76 6.14 -12.01
N LEU A 325 -4.78 5.70 -11.22
CA LEU A 325 -4.97 4.68 -10.19
C LEU A 325 -5.94 5.13 -9.10
N GLY A 326 -5.84 6.39 -8.65
CA GLY A 326 -6.73 6.94 -7.64
C GLY A 326 -8.19 6.99 -8.10
N ALA A 327 -8.43 7.45 -9.33
CA ALA A 327 -9.77 7.46 -9.93
C ALA A 327 -10.33 6.04 -10.06
N TYR A 328 -9.50 5.08 -10.51
CA TYR A 328 -9.86 3.67 -10.57
C TYR A 328 -10.26 3.10 -9.21
N MET A 329 -9.46 3.35 -8.17
CA MET A 329 -9.72 2.87 -6.81
C MET A 329 -11.03 3.42 -6.24
N LEU A 330 -11.33 4.70 -6.51
CA LEU A 330 -12.58 5.34 -6.10
C LEU A 330 -13.79 4.73 -6.82
N ARG A 331 -13.72 4.58 -8.15
CA ARG A 331 -14.81 3.97 -8.95
C ARG A 331 -15.11 2.56 -8.50
N ARG A 332 -14.08 1.76 -8.20
CA ARG A 332 -14.25 0.40 -7.67
C ARG A 332 -14.89 0.35 -6.30
N ALA A 333 -14.66 1.35 -5.47
CA ALA A 333 -15.33 1.51 -4.19
C ALA A 333 -16.75 2.11 -4.32
N GLY A 334 -17.23 2.37 -5.55
CA GLY A 334 -18.58 2.86 -5.82
C GLY A 334 -18.71 4.38 -5.90
N PHE A 335 -17.61 5.14 -5.87
CA PHE A 335 -17.65 6.60 -5.98
C PHE A 335 -17.70 7.07 -7.43
N ASP A 336 -18.32 8.22 -7.68
CA ASP A 336 -18.23 8.93 -8.96
C ASP A 336 -16.88 9.67 -9.02
N ALA A 337 -15.91 9.12 -9.76
CA ALA A 337 -14.56 9.65 -9.81
C ALA A 337 -13.97 9.70 -11.22
N TYR A 338 -13.17 10.74 -11.47
CA TYR A 338 -12.53 11.01 -12.75
C TYR A 338 -11.03 11.30 -12.57
N HIS A 339 -10.23 10.83 -13.51
CA HIS A 339 -8.82 11.16 -13.66
C HIS A 339 -8.67 12.44 -14.48
N LEU A 340 -7.96 13.44 -13.93
CA LEU A 340 -7.72 14.71 -14.61
C LEU A 340 -6.63 14.57 -15.69
N VAL A 341 -6.96 14.93 -16.93
CA VAL A 341 -6.06 14.87 -18.09
C VAL A 341 -6.01 16.19 -18.84
N SER A 342 -4.92 16.43 -19.57
CA SER A 342 -4.84 17.55 -20.53
C SER A 342 -5.70 17.30 -21.76
N GLU A 343 -6.21 18.38 -22.37
CA GLU A 343 -7.00 18.34 -23.62
C GLU A 343 -6.33 17.48 -24.72
N ASN A 344 -5.01 17.57 -24.87
CA ASN A 344 -4.27 16.87 -25.92
C ASN A 344 -4.22 15.33 -25.79
N LYS A 345 -4.65 14.73 -24.67
CA LYS A 345 -4.64 13.26 -24.48
C LYS A 345 -6.00 12.58 -24.71
N LEU A 346 -7.12 13.31 -24.69
CA LEU A 346 -8.44 12.70 -24.93
C LEU A 346 -8.63 12.30 -26.40
N THR A 347 -8.01 13.04 -27.32
CA THR A 347 -8.08 12.80 -28.77
C THR A 347 -7.21 11.64 -29.23
N ALA A 348 -6.29 11.12 -28.40
CA ALA A 348 -5.43 9.98 -28.74
C ALA A 348 -6.07 8.61 -28.46
N ASN A 349 -7.19 8.57 -27.71
CA ASN A 349 -7.93 7.36 -27.34
C ASN A 349 -9.34 7.32 -27.98
N SER A 350 -9.63 8.20 -28.94
CA SER A 350 -10.91 8.25 -29.66
C SER A 350 -10.84 7.50 -30.98
#